data_AF-A0A0Q9L7U8-F1
#
_entry.id   AF-A0A0Q9L7U8-F1
#
_cell.length_a   1.000
_cell.length_b   1.000
_cell.length_c   1.000
_cell.angle_alpha   90.00
_cell.angle_beta   90.00
_cell.angle_gamma   90.00
#
_symmetry.space_group_name_H-M   'P 1'
#
loop_
_entity.id
_entity.type
_entity.pdbx_description
1 polymer ?
#
loop_
_entity_poly.entity_id
_entity_poly.type
_entity_poly.pdbx_seq_one_letter_code
_entity_poly.pdbx_strand_id
1 'polypeptide(L)'
;MDQSEVDVSLVREYFRRLAVFLDYLSVGSNYPYIDPVKLINREASINYDDVLEICPNVNKAPNGVTKALCVTHVIWRSIADEGDPIAIEYKDLFKPLIILFQRGGTWHTHHGMLDVSNRYLCFLNDWRNQIADQALDFK
;
A
#
# COMPACT_ATOMS: atom_id res chain seq x y z
N MET A 1 19.05 13.50 4.35
CA MET A 1 17.97 12.59 4.77
C MET A 1 18.59 11.21 4.81
N ASP A 2 18.58 10.56 5.97
CA ASP A 2 19.03 9.16 6.04
C ASP A 2 18.01 8.25 5.31
N GLN A 3 18.40 7.01 5.01
CA GLN A 3 17.52 6.08 4.26
C GLN A 3 16.18 5.83 5.00
N SER A 4 16.20 5.81 6.34
CA SER A 4 14.99 5.57 7.15
C SER A 4 13.99 6.72 7.05
N GLU A 5 14.47 7.96 6.95
CA GLU A 5 13.62 9.13 6.74
C GLU A 5 12.97 9.12 5.34
N VAL A 6 13.70 8.70 4.30
CA VAL A 6 13.13 8.49 2.96
C VAL A 6 12.04 7.42 3.01
N ASP A 7 12.32 6.30 3.68
CA ASP A 7 11.38 5.19 3.79
C ASP A 7 10.10 5.58 4.55
N VAL A 8 10.24 6.34 5.64
CA VAL A 8 9.10 6.93 6.35
C VAL A 8 8.31 7.85 5.43
N SER A 9 8.97 8.68 4.62
CA SER A 9 8.27 9.58 3.68
C SER A 9 7.40 8.82 2.66
N LEU A 10 7.87 7.65 2.20
CA LEU A 10 7.11 6.76 1.32
C LEU A 10 5.87 6.20 2.02
N VAL A 11 6.01 5.76 3.27
CA VAL A 11 4.88 5.27 4.06
C VAL A 11 3.85 6.36 4.33
N ARG A 12 4.28 7.58 4.65
CA ARG A 12 3.37 8.71 4.86
C ARG A 12 2.64 9.12 3.58
N GLU A 13 3.30 9.02 2.43
CA GLU A 13 2.64 9.26 1.14
C GLU A 13 1.63 8.15 0.81
N TYR A 14 1.92 6.90 1.15
CA TYR A 14 0.93 5.82 1.06
C TYR A 14 -0.30 6.12 1.93
N PHE A 15 -0.09 6.53 3.18
CA PHE A 15 -1.19 6.96 4.05
C PHE A 15 -1.98 8.11 3.45
N ARG A 16 -1.32 9.13 2.91
CA ARG A 16 -2.01 10.26 2.28
C ARG A 16 -2.88 9.81 1.11
N ARG A 17 -2.35 8.97 0.20
CA ARG A 17 -3.10 8.41 -0.94
C ARG A 17 -4.28 7.54 -0.48
N LEU A 18 -4.05 6.72 0.54
CA LEU A 18 -5.08 5.88 1.13
C LEU A 18 -6.20 6.71 1.77
N ALA A 19 -5.87 7.78 2.48
CA ALA A 19 -6.84 8.69 3.08
C ALA A 19 -7.73 9.33 1.99
N VAL A 20 -7.12 9.89 0.94
CA VAL A 20 -7.86 10.48 -0.19
C VAL A 20 -8.79 9.46 -0.85
N PHE A 21 -8.30 8.23 -1.09
CA PHE A 21 -9.12 7.16 -1.67
C PHE A 21 -10.31 6.78 -0.78
N LEU A 22 -10.09 6.62 0.52
CA LEU A 22 -11.15 6.28 1.48
C LEU A 22 -12.17 7.42 1.63
N ASP A 23 -11.72 8.67 1.63
CA ASP A 23 -12.58 9.84 1.72
C ASP A 23 -13.44 9.99 0.45
N TYR A 24 -12.88 9.72 -0.73
CA TYR A 24 -13.62 9.66 -1.99
C TYR A 24 -14.76 8.63 -1.94
N LEU A 25 -14.51 7.46 -1.34
CA LEU A 25 -15.53 6.42 -1.15
C LEU A 25 -16.46 6.68 0.04
N SER A 26 -16.19 7.71 0.86
CA SER A 26 -16.87 7.97 2.13
C SER A 26 -16.83 6.77 3.09
N VAL A 27 -15.70 6.06 3.12
CA VAL A 27 -15.47 4.88 3.97
C VAL A 27 -14.43 5.19 5.04
N GLY A 28 -14.70 4.76 6.28
CA GLY A 28 -13.72 4.79 7.37
C GLY A 28 -12.86 3.53 7.41
N SER A 29 -11.60 3.66 7.83
CA SER A 29 -10.79 2.50 8.22
C SER A 29 -9.95 2.80 9.45
N ASN A 30 -10.01 1.89 10.42
CA ASN A 30 -9.16 1.94 11.61
C ASN A 30 -7.71 1.55 11.31
N TYR A 31 -7.43 0.92 10.17
CA TYR A 31 -6.09 0.42 9.85
C TYR A 31 -5.71 0.72 8.39
N PRO A 32 -4.42 0.89 8.08
CA PRO A 32 -3.98 1.22 6.73
C PRO A 32 -3.87 -0.01 5.81
N TYR A 33 -4.59 -1.08 6.14
CA TYR A 33 -4.66 -2.31 5.35
C TYR A 33 -6.06 -2.40 4.75
N ILE A 34 -6.14 -2.34 3.42
CA ILE A 34 -7.41 -2.38 2.71
C ILE A 34 -7.37 -3.36 1.54
N ASP A 35 -8.56 -3.81 1.16
CA ASP A 35 -8.82 -4.50 -0.09
C ASP A 35 -9.59 -3.52 -1.00
N PRO A 36 -8.91 -2.76 -1.87
CA PRO A 36 -9.55 -1.71 -2.65
C PRO A 36 -10.54 -2.27 -3.67
N VAL A 37 -10.35 -3.51 -4.14
CA VAL A 37 -11.26 -4.18 -5.07
C VAL A 37 -12.63 -4.39 -4.43
N LYS A 38 -12.65 -4.88 -3.18
CA LYS A 38 -13.88 -5.02 -2.40
C LYS A 38 -14.53 -3.67 -2.09
N LEU A 39 -13.73 -2.64 -1.78
CA LEU A 39 -14.24 -1.31 -1.45
C LEU A 39 -15.00 -0.65 -2.61
N ILE A 40 -14.65 -0.99 -3.85
CA ILE A 40 -15.36 -0.50 -5.05
C ILE A 40 -16.41 -1.50 -5.58
N ASN A 41 -16.73 -2.55 -4.81
CA ASN A 41 -17.67 -3.62 -5.18
C ASN A 41 -17.38 -4.26 -6.55
N ARG A 42 -16.09 -4.51 -6.83
CA ARG A 42 -15.64 -5.21 -8.03
C ARG A 42 -15.22 -6.64 -7.69
N GLU A 43 -15.19 -7.47 -8.73
CA GLU A 43 -14.54 -8.78 -8.71
C GLU A 43 -13.25 -8.69 -9.53
N ALA A 44 -12.17 -9.27 -9.02
CA ALA A 44 -10.91 -9.33 -9.74
C ALA A 44 -10.88 -10.54 -10.68
N SER A 45 -10.37 -10.32 -11.89
CA SER A 45 -10.11 -11.39 -12.86
C SER A 45 -9.00 -12.34 -12.43
N ILE A 46 -8.07 -11.86 -11.61
CA ILE A 46 -6.97 -12.62 -11.03
C ILE A 46 -7.04 -12.59 -9.50
N ASN A 47 -6.67 -13.70 -8.88
CA ASN A 47 -6.65 -13.86 -7.44
C ASN A 47 -5.22 -13.92 -6.89
N TYR A 48 -5.11 -14.20 -5.59
CA TYR A 48 -3.83 -14.26 -4.89
C TYR A 48 -2.87 -15.30 -5.49
N ASP A 49 -3.36 -16.50 -5.78
CA ASP A 49 -2.54 -17.60 -6.30
C ASP A 49 -2.11 -17.32 -7.74
N ASP A 50 -3.00 -16.75 -8.57
CA ASP A 50 -2.67 -16.33 -9.93
C ASP A 50 -1.50 -15.32 -9.93
N VAL A 51 -1.50 -14.36 -9.00
CA VAL A 51 -0.39 -13.40 -8.86
C VAL A 51 0.91 -14.09 -8.46
N LEU A 52 0.87 -15.13 -7.61
CA LEU A 52 2.07 -15.87 -7.25
C LEU A 52 2.64 -16.70 -8.41
N GLU A 53 1.79 -17.14 -9.33
CA GLU A 53 2.22 -17.81 -10.57
C GLU A 53 2.85 -16.81 -11.55
N ILE A 54 2.19 -15.66 -11.76
CA ILE A 54 2.66 -14.61 -12.70
C ILE A 54 3.91 -13.89 -12.16
N CYS A 55 3.96 -13.63 -10.85
CA CYS A 55 5.00 -12.89 -10.16
C CYS A 55 5.64 -13.73 -9.04
N PRO A 56 6.37 -14.83 -9.36
CA PRO A 56 6.89 -15.76 -8.36
C PRO A 56 7.89 -15.12 -7.38
N ASN A 57 8.51 -14.00 -7.76
CA ASN A 57 9.40 -13.25 -6.88
C ASN A 57 8.68 -12.65 -5.66
N VAL A 58 7.36 -12.48 -5.70
CA VAL A 58 6.56 -12.03 -4.54
C VAL A 58 6.65 -13.04 -3.38
N ASN A 59 6.90 -14.33 -3.67
CA ASN A 59 7.15 -15.34 -2.63
C ASN A 59 8.46 -15.10 -1.85
N LYS A 60 9.37 -14.25 -2.35
CA LYS A 60 10.62 -13.87 -1.67
C LYS A 60 10.45 -12.64 -0.77
N ALA A 61 9.24 -12.11 -0.63
CA ALA A 61 8.97 -11.00 0.27
C ALA A 61 9.41 -11.34 1.71
N PRO A 62 9.98 -10.38 2.46
CA PRO A 62 10.58 -10.63 3.77
C PRO A 62 9.57 -11.07 4.84
N ASN A 63 8.29 -10.73 4.66
CA ASN A 63 7.23 -11.12 5.57
C ASN A 63 5.86 -11.19 4.85
N GLY A 64 4.85 -11.77 5.52
CA GLY A 64 3.52 -11.96 4.97
C GLY A 64 2.76 -10.67 4.65
N VAL A 65 3.02 -9.58 5.39
CA VAL A 65 2.37 -8.27 5.15
C VAL A 65 2.90 -7.64 3.88
N THR A 66 4.23 -7.58 3.70
CA THR A 66 4.86 -7.14 2.45
C THR A 66 4.37 -7.98 1.28
N LYS A 67 4.29 -9.30 1.45
CA LYS A 67 3.75 -10.20 0.43
C LYS A 67 2.31 -9.82 0.06
N ALA A 68 1.43 -9.67 1.04
CA ALA A 68 0.03 -9.30 0.81
C ALA A 68 -0.10 -7.95 0.10
N LEU A 69 0.63 -6.92 0.54
CA LEU A 69 0.61 -5.59 -0.08
C LEU A 69 1.09 -5.62 -1.54
N CYS A 70 2.14 -6.39 -1.84
CA CYS A 70 2.60 -6.60 -3.21
C CYS A 70 1.55 -7.30 -4.07
N VAL A 71 0.89 -8.34 -3.55
CA VAL A 71 -0.18 -9.03 -4.28
C VAL A 71 -1.37 -8.09 -4.52
N THR A 72 -1.83 -7.39 -3.49
CA THR A 72 -2.92 -6.41 -3.60
C THR A 72 -2.60 -5.32 -4.62
N HIS A 73 -1.35 -4.86 -4.69
CA HIS A 73 -0.93 -3.91 -5.72
C HIS A 73 -1.12 -4.46 -7.15
N VAL A 74 -0.68 -5.70 -7.40
CA VAL A 74 -0.82 -6.33 -8.74
C VAL A 74 -2.29 -6.49 -9.11
N ILE A 75 -3.11 -7.01 -8.19
CA ILE A 75 -4.56 -7.15 -8.42
C ILE A 75 -5.19 -5.77 -8.67
N TRP A 76 -4.84 -4.74 -7.89
CA TRP A 76 -5.38 -3.40 -8.08
C TRP A 76 -5.02 -2.81 -9.45
N ARG A 77 -3.80 -3.08 -9.93
CA ARG A 77 -3.38 -2.66 -11.28
C ARG A 77 -4.14 -3.40 -12.37
N SER A 78 -4.44 -4.69 -12.20
CA SER A 78 -5.21 -5.42 -13.20
C SER A 78 -6.62 -4.86 -13.35
N ILE A 79 -7.27 -4.44 -12.26
CA ILE A 79 -8.58 -3.76 -12.31
C ILE A 79 -8.50 -2.44 -13.11
N ALA A 80 -7.40 -1.69 -12.95
CA ALA A 80 -7.18 -0.48 -13.75
C ALA A 80 -6.95 -0.81 -15.24
N ASP A 81 -6.20 -1.87 -15.53
CA ASP A 81 -5.96 -2.33 -16.90
C ASP A 81 -7.23 -2.88 -17.58
N GLU A 82 -8.19 -3.38 -16.80
CA GLU A 82 -9.55 -3.75 -17.24
C GLU A 82 -10.46 -2.55 -17.55
N GLY A 83 -10.04 -1.33 -17.21
CA GLY A 83 -10.76 -0.11 -17.55
C GLY A 83 -11.67 0.44 -16.45
N ASP A 84 -11.57 -0.05 -15.21
CA ASP A 84 -12.38 0.50 -14.12
C ASP A 84 -11.97 1.96 -13.81
N PRO A 85 -12.92 2.92 -13.81
CA PRO A 85 -12.59 4.33 -13.71
C PRO A 85 -12.00 4.72 -12.34
N ILE A 86 -12.44 4.07 -11.26
CA ILE A 86 -11.92 4.35 -9.92
C ILE A 86 -10.51 3.78 -9.80
N ALA A 87 -10.28 2.56 -10.28
CA ALA A 87 -8.95 1.97 -10.27
C ALA A 87 -7.97 2.73 -11.17
N ILE A 88 -8.41 3.28 -12.30
CA ILE A 88 -7.58 4.16 -13.16
C ILE A 88 -7.17 5.43 -12.40
N GLU A 89 -8.12 6.12 -11.77
CA GLU A 89 -7.87 7.36 -11.02
C GLU A 89 -6.88 7.12 -9.87
N TYR A 90 -7.05 6.01 -9.14
CA TYR A 90 -6.23 5.65 -7.98
C TYR A 90 -5.20 4.55 -8.27
N LYS A 91 -4.77 4.39 -9.52
CA LYS A 91 -3.90 3.28 -9.97
C LYS A 91 -2.54 3.20 -9.26
N ASP A 92 -2.09 4.32 -8.72
CA ASP A 92 -0.80 4.45 -8.03
C ASP A 92 -0.95 4.45 -6.49
N LEU A 93 -2.08 3.98 -5.97
CA LEU A 93 -2.37 3.89 -4.53
C LEU A 93 -1.23 3.26 -3.73
N PHE A 94 -0.76 2.08 -4.16
CA PHE A 94 0.32 1.34 -3.48
C PHE A 94 1.72 1.69 -3.98
N LYS A 95 1.87 2.56 -4.98
CA LYS A 95 3.18 2.90 -5.59
C LYS A 95 4.25 3.30 -4.54
N PRO A 96 3.95 4.09 -3.49
CA PRO A 96 4.94 4.42 -2.48
C PRO A 96 5.49 3.19 -1.74
N LEU A 97 4.63 2.22 -1.42
CA LEU A 97 5.04 0.98 -0.76
C LEU A 97 5.86 0.08 -1.68
N ILE A 98 5.52 0.02 -2.97
CA ILE A 98 6.32 -0.72 -3.94
C ILE A 98 7.72 -0.13 -4.05
N ILE A 99 7.85 1.21 -4.09
CA ILE A 99 9.15 1.89 -4.09
C ILE A 99 9.92 1.60 -2.79
N LEU A 100 9.25 1.61 -1.64
CA LEU A 100 9.85 1.25 -0.35
C LEU A 100 10.47 -0.15 -0.42
N PHE A 101 9.70 -1.14 -0.86
CA PHE A 101 10.16 -2.53 -0.93
C PHE A 101 11.26 -2.76 -1.97
N GLN A 102 11.19 -2.08 -3.12
CA GLN A 102 12.24 -2.14 -4.15
C GLN A 102 13.59 -1.61 -3.66
N ARG A 103 13.58 -0.68 -2.70
CA ARG A 103 14.80 -0.11 -2.10
C ARG A 103 15.31 -0.91 -0.90
N GLY A 104 14.68 -2.04 -0.57
CA GLY A 104 15.00 -2.83 0.60
C GLY A 104 14.46 -2.26 1.91
N GLY A 105 13.63 -1.21 1.84
CA GLY A 105 12.90 -0.70 2.99
C GLY A 105 11.88 -1.71 3.48
N THR A 106 11.58 -1.68 4.78
CA THR A 106 10.75 -2.72 5.41
C THR A 106 9.50 -2.15 6.07
N TRP A 107 8.48 -3.01 6.18
CA TRP A 107 7.21 -2.71 6.84
C TRP A 107 6.92 -3.85 7.79
N HIS A 108 6.91 -3.57 9.09
CA HIS A 108 6.63 -4.56 10.12
C HIS A 108 5.61 -4.03 11.12
N THR A 109 4.76 -4.93 11.63
CA THR A 109 3.88 -4.62 12.75
C THR A 109 4.33 -5.38 13.98
N HIS A 110 4.55 -4.68 15.08
CA HIS A 110 4.90 -5.27 16.36
C HIS A 110 4.04 -4.62 17.45
N HIS A 111 3.26 -5.43 18.18
CA HIS A 111 2.32 -4.95 19.23
C HIS A 111 1.40 -3.80 18.78
N GLY A 112 0.93 -3.84 17.53
CA GLY A 112 0.06 -2.79 16.97
C GLY A 112 0.79 -1.53 16.53
N MET A 113 2.11 -1.45 16.70
CA MET A 113 2.95 -0.38 16.17
C MET A 113 3.52 -0.74 14.80
N LEU A 114 3.57 0.25 13.93
CA LEU A 114 4.24 0.16 12.63
C LEU A 114 5.71 0.55 12.78
N ASP A 115 6.59 -0.39 12.43
CA ASP A 115 8.02 -0.18 12.22
C ASP A 115 8.29 -0.08 10.70
N VAL A 116 9.00 0.98 10.33
CA VAL A 116 9.47 1.23 8.96
C VAL A 116 10.99 1.31 8.99
N SER A 117 11.66 0.31 8.40
CA SER A 117 13.13 0.27 8.31
C SER A 117 13.85 0.47 9.65
N ASN A 118 13.40 -0.24 10.70
CA ASN A 118 13.89 -0.18 12.08
C ASN A 118 13.58 1.14 12.81
N ARG A 119 12.52 1.82 12.38
CA ARG A 119 12.02 3.04 13.01
C ARG A 119 10.54 2.91 13.28
N TYR A 120 10.17 2.99 14.56
CA TYR A 120 8.77 3.09 14.94
C TYR A 120 8.17 4.40 14.43
N LEU A 121 7.11 4.28 13.61
CA LEU A 121 6.40 5.41 13.05
C LEU A 121 5.20 5.81 13.91
N CYS A 122 4.26 4.89 14.13
CA CYS A 122 3.04 5.14 14.91
C CYS A 122 2.35 3.83 15.31
N PHE A 123 1.32 3.93 16.16
CA PHE A 123 0.33 2.86 16.25
C PHE A 123 -0.47 2.78 14.94
N LEU A 124 -0.84 1.57 14.53
CA LEU A 124 -1.55 1.35 13.28
C LEU A 124 -2.92 2.03 13.25
N ASN A 125 -3.59 2.18 14.40
CA ASN A 125 -4.86 2.91 14.50
C ASN A 125 -4.72 4.44 14.42
N ASP A 126 -3.49 4.94 14.53
CA ASP A 126 -3.15 6.36 14.41
C ASP A 126 -2.61 6.73 13.02
N TRP A 127 -2.69 5.82 12.05
CA TRP A 127 -2.11 6.01 10.71
C TRP A 127 -2.59 7.29 10.01
N ARG A 128 -3.86 7.69 10.20
CA ARG A 128 -4.42 8.93 9.63
C ARG A 128 -3.74 10.19 10.15
N ASN A 129 -3.20 10.17 11.37
CA ASN A 129 -2.47 11.29 11.96
C ASN A 129 -1.02 11.38 11.43
N GLN A 130 -0.60 10.45 10.57
CA GLN A 130 0.75 10.37 10.00
C GLN A 130 0.77 10.59 8.49
N ILE A 131 -0.31 11.08 7.88
CA ILE A 131 -0.35 11.34 6.44
C ILE A 131 0.71 12.39 6.06
N ALA A 132 1.25 12.30 4.85
CA ALA A 132 2.15 13.33 4.34
C ALA A 132 1.43 14.67 4.14
N ASP A 133 2.06 15.78 4.54
CA ASP A 133 1.50 17.14 4.38
C ASP A 133 1.44 17.59 2.91
N GLN A 134 2.33 17.04 2.08
CA GLN A 134 2.44 17.34 0.65
C GLN A 134 2.59 16.06 -0.16
N ALA A 135 2.04 16.07 -1.37
CA ALA A 135 2.16 14.94 -2.29
C ALA A 135 3.62 14.72 -2.71
N LEU A 136 4.07 13.47 -2.64
CA LEU A 136 5.35 13.07 -3.23
C LEU A 136 5.15 12.62 -4.68
N ASP A 137 5.83 13.32 -5.60
CA ASP A 137 5.92 12.93 -7.00
C ASP A 137 7.05 11.93 -7.22
N PHE A 138 6.68 10.73 -7.66
CA PHE A 138 7.63 9.70 -8.07
C PHE A 138 7.79 9.76 -9.58
N LYS A 139 8.84 10.45 -10.04
CA LYS A 139 9.31 10.43 -11.43
C LYS A 139 9.72 9.02 -11.85
#